data_AF-A0A9E3M5J2-F1
#
_entry.id   AF-A0A9E3M5J2-F1
#
_cell.length_a   1.000
_cell.length_b   1.000
_cell.length_c   1.000
_cell.angle_alpha   90.00
_cell.angle_beta   90.00
_cell.angle_gamma   90.00
#
_symmetry.space_group_name_H-M   'P 1'
#
loop_
_entity.id
_entity.type
_entity.pdbx_description
1 polymer ?
#
loop_
_entity_poly.entity_id
_entity_poly.type
_entity_poly.pdbx_seq_one_letter_code
_entity_poly.pdbx_strand_id
1 'polypeptide(L)'
;MGICALCKSKAQLRKSHIIPKYVVKYYKDRASTGYLRHSDNINRRIQDGTKVKLLCEDCENQFSVWENLFKQKVFEQAINEDKSIFSHEHWMLKFAVSISWRNLVFHLPVIDKNIPDDLREYYEGAEKAWRKYLLDETTSIGQFQQHFIFLDIIKNSTISGMPSNMNRYLSSSLDIGMMGYDVLLATYTKMINILIIGIIYSKNLNQFKGTRISSGKSFVGRKNYVIPKSVVWSYCKNGKEITNSKRYSV
;
A
#
# COMPACT_ATOMS: atom_id res chain seq x y z
N MET A 1 17.59 -0.21 22.89
CA MET A 1 16.58 0.88 22.71
C MET A 1 16.85 1.59 21.40
N GLY A 2 15.85 2.23 20.80
CA GLY A 2 15.97 3.02 19.56
C GLY A 2 14.97 4.19 19.55
N ILE A 3 14.97 4.99 18.49
CA ILE A 3 14.02 6.10 18.31
C ILE A 3 12.82 5.58 17.51
N CYS A 4 11.61 5.73 18.05
CA CYS A 4 10.39 5.36 17.34
C CYS A 4 10.23 6.24 16.09
N ALA A 5 10.04 5.63 14.93
CA ALA A 5 9.93 6.37 13.68
C ALA A 5 8.69 7.31 13.65
N LEU A 6 7.61 6.95 14.35
CA LEU A 6 6.37 7.73 14.39
C LEU A 6 6.41 8.85 15.45
N CYS A 7 6.48 8.52 16.73
CA CYS A 7 6.43 9.52 17.81
C CYS A 7 7.79 10.19 18.11
N LYS A 8 8.89 9.72 17.50
CA LYS A 8 10.26 10.20 17.73
C LYS A 8 10.78 10.07 19.18
N SER A 9 10.04 9.40 20.07
CA SER A 9 10.50 9.10 21.43
C SER A 9 11.49 7.92 21.47
N LYS A 10 12.41 7.94 22.44
CA LYS A 10 13.35 6.85 22.70
C LYS A 10 12.65 5.71 23.45
N ALA A 11 12.57 4.52 22.87
CA ALA A 11 11.84 3.38 23.43
C ALA A 11 12.41 2.02 22.99
N GLN A 12 11.83 0.92 23.47
CA GLN A 12 12.06 -0.40 22.90
C GLN A 12 11.22 -0.56 21.62
N LEU A 13 11.91 -0.71 20.47
CA LEU A 13 11.23 -0.88 19.18
C LEU A 13 10.73 -2.31 18.98
N ARG A 14 9.50 -2.43 18.50
CA ARG A 14 8.83 -3.68 18.14
C ARG A 14 9.13 -4.06 16.69
N LYS A 15 8.94 -5.35 16.35
CA LYS A 15 9.06 -5.85 14.96
C LYS A 15 7.77 -5.54 14.19
N SER A 16 7.70 -4.32 13.68
CA SER A 16 6.58 -3.78 12.91
C SER A 16 6.46 -4.45 11.56
N HIS A 17 5.25 -4.84 11.13
CA HIS A 17 5.01 -5.33 9.77
C HIS A 17 4.66 -4.15 8.85
N ILE A 18 5.20 -4.12 7.64
CA ILE A 18 4.82 -3.10 6.64
C ILE A 18 3.43 -3.41 6.06
N ILE A 19 3.20 -4.67 5.67
CA ILE A 19 1.87 -5.21 5.33
C ILE A 19 1.29 -5.86 6.58
N PRO A 20 0.01 -5.65 6.94
CA PRO A 20 -0.57 -6.20 8.16
C PRO A 20 -0.39 -7.72 8.27
N LYS A 21 -0.08 -8.19 9.49
CA LYS A 21 0.25 -9.59 9.76
C LYS A 21 -0.84 -10.56 9.29
N TYR A 22 -2.12 -10.19 9.43
CA TYR A 22 -3.24 -11.04 9.03
C TYR A 22 -3.32 -11.22 7.50
N VAL A 23 -2.94 -10.21 6.71
CA VAL A 23 -2.89 -10.31 5.25
C VAL A 23 -1.76 -11.25 4.83
N VAL A 24 -0.57 -11.10 5.44
CA VAL A 24 0.57 -11.99 5.19
C VAL A 24 0.23 -13.42 5.55
N LYS A 25 -0.43 -13.64 6.69
CA LYS A 25 -0.92 -14.97 7.11
C LYS A 25 -1.90 -15.55 6.09
N TYR A 26 -2.94 -14.79 5.74
CA TYR A 26 -3.94 -15.22 4.75
C TYR A 26 -3.32 -15.64 3.41
N TYR A 27 -2.35 -14.84 2.92
CA TYR A 27 -1.60 -15.17 1.72
C TYR A 27 -0.82 -16.47 1.86
N LYS A 28 -0.05 -16.63 2.94
CA LYS A 28 0.76 -17.84 3.19
C LYS A 28 -0.10 -19.11 3.26
N ASP A 29 -1.26 -19.03 3.91
CA ASP A 29 -2.17 -20.16 4.08
C ASP A 29 -2.81 -20.63 2.75
N ARG A 30 -2.87 -19.77 1.72
CA ARG A 30 -3.52 -20.06 0.43
C ARG A 30 -2.58 -20.10 -0.77
N ALA A 31 -1.34 -19.67 -0.61
CA ALA A 31 -0.35 -19.75 -1.67
C ALA A 31 0.02 -21.23 -1.89
N SER A 32 -0.47 -21.83 -2.97
CA SER A 32 -0.17 -23.22 -3.39
C SER A 32 1.33 -23.53 -3.58
N THR A 33 2.20 -22.52 -3.50
CA THR A 33 3.66 -22.68 -3.61
C THR A 33 4.43 -22.06 -2.43
N GLY A 34 3.78 -21.53 -1.40
CA GLY A 34 4.48 -21.01 -0.20
C GLY A 34 5.41 -19.80 -0.38
N TYR A 35 5.60 -19.27 -1.60
CA TYR A 35 6.58 -18.22 -1.88
C TYR A 35 5.96 -16.91 -2.42
N LEU A 36 6.31 -15.81 -1.76
CA LEU A 36 6.11 -14.42 -2.21
C LEU A 36 7.00 -14.15 -3.44
N ARG A 37 6.45 -13.59 -4.52
CA ARG A 37 7.16 -13.29 -5.78
C ARG A 37 7.16 -11.78 -6.03
N HIS A 38 8.33 -11.19 -6.32
CA HIS A 38 8.51 -9.75 -6.58
C HIS A 38 9.17 -9.51 -7.94
N SER A 39 9.01 -8.29 -8.45
CA SER A 39 9.20 -7.90 -9.85
C SER A 39 10.65 -7.64 -10.25
N ASP A 40 11.39 -6.70 -9.66
CA ASP A 40 12.82 -6.55 -9.97
C ASP A 40 13.62 -6.14 -8.72
N ASN A 41 14.88 -6.60 -8.65
CA ASN A 41 15.85 -6.20 -7.61
C ASN A 41 16.03 -4.67 -7.64
N ILE A 42 16.09 -3.98 -6.50
CA ILE A 42 17.26 -3.93 -5.63
C ILE A 42 16.84 -3.81 -4.16
N ASN A 43 17.19 -4.86 -3.41
CA ASN A 43 17.50 -4.86 -1.97
C ASN A 43 16.38 -4.65 -0.94
N ARG A 44 15.40 -5.56 -0.88
CA ARG A 44 15.21 -6.45 0.30
C ARG A 44 14.08 -7.48 0.09
N ARG A 45 14.42 -8.74 0.38
CA ARG A 45 13.52 -9.90 0.37
C ARG A 45 12.27 -9.64 1.21
N ILE A 46 11.08 -9.74 0.61
CA ILE A 46 9.84 -10.03 1.35
C ILE A 46 9.71 -11.56 1.46
N GLN A 47 10.73 -12.23 1.97
CA GLN A 47 10.55 -13.56 2.53
C GLN A 47 10.22 -13.31 4.01
N ASP A 48 8.95 -13.55 4.39
CA ASP A 48 8.36 -13.43 5.74
C ASP A 48 7.45 -12.25 6.10
N GLY A 49 7.11 -11.41 5.13
CA GLY A 49 6.35 -10.19 5.38
C GLY A 49 7.25 -9.19 6.09
N THR A 50 7.77 -8.22 5.34
CA THR A 50 8.80 -7.27 5.77
C THR A 50 8.57 -6.77 7.18
N LYS A 51 9.41 -7.24 8.12
CA LYS A 51 9.43 -6.76 9.51
C LYS A 51 10.64 -5.90 9.74
N VAL A 52 10.42 -4.74 10.34
CA VAL A 52 11.49 -3.81 10.70
C VAL A 52 11.27 -3.31 12.13
N LYS A 53 12.35 -3.02 12.84
CA LYS A 53 12.27 -2.37 14.16
C LYS A 53 11.93 -0.89 13.92
N LEU A 54 10.64 -0.55 13.93
CA LEU A 54 10.15 0.75 13.48
C LEU A 54 9.44 1.55 14.57
N LEU A 55 8.51 0.92 15.28
CA LEU A 55 7.61 1.60 16.21
C LEU A 55 7.84 1.16 17.67
N CYS A 56 7.56 2.04 18.62
CA CYS A 56 7.36 1.67 20.01
C CYS A 56 6.02 0.94 20.19
N GLU A 57 5.80 0.36 21.37
CA GLU A 57 4.57 -0.36 21.70
C GLU A 57 3.31 0.50 21.59
N ASP A 58 3.33 1.75 22.06
CA ASP A 58 2.15 2.62 22.01
C ASP A 58 1.72 2.93 20.57
N CYS A 59 2.68 3.15 19.66
CA CYS A 59 2.39 3.37 18.25
C CYS A 59 1.90 2.10 17.55
N GLU A 60 2.43 0.92 17.90
CA GLU A 60 1.90 -0.38 17.40
C GLU A 60 0.46 -0.62 17.86
N ASN A 61 0.14 -0.30 19.12
CA ASN A 61 -1.19 -0.47 19.68
C ASN A 61 -2.20 0.44 18.96
N GLN A 62 -1.84 1.69 18.66
CA GLN A 62 -2.67 2.59 17.86
C GLN A 62 -2.97 2.02 16.47
N PHE A 63 -1.94 1.54 15.76
CA PHE A 63 -2.14 0.94 14.43
C PHE A 63 -2.99 -0.33 14.49
N SER A 64 -2.80 -1.14 15.53
CA SER A 64 -3.54 -2.39 15.73
C SER A 64 -5.05 -2.16 15.82
N VAL A 65 -5.51 -1.04 16.40
CA VAL A 65 -6.94 -0.69 16.44
C VAL A 65 -7.51 -0.54 15.02
N TRP A 66 -6.85 0.25 14.16
CA TRP A 66 -7.32 0.48 12.80
C TRP A 66 -7.16 -0.75 11.91
N GLU A 67 -6.09 -1.52 12.11
CA GLU A 67 -5.88 -2.80 11.42
C GLU A 67 -6.97 -3.83 11.76
N ASN A 68 -7.37 -3.93 13.03
CA ASN A 68 -8.46 -4.83 13.45
C ASN A 68 -9.79 -4.42 12.84
N LEU A 69 -10.09 -3.12 12.81
CA LEU A 69 -11.30 -2.60 12.15
C LEU A 69 -11.29 -2.91 10.65
N PHE A 70 -10.17 -2.67 9.96
CA PHE A 70 -10.05 -3.00 8.54
C PHE A 70 -10.19 -4.52 8.30
N LYS A 71 -9.56 -5.34 9.14
CA LYS A 71 -9.63 -6.80 9.06
C LYS A 71 -11.09 -7.27 9.06
N GLN A 72 -11.84 -6.87 10.07
CA GLN A 72 -13.22 -7.33 10.30
C GLN A 72 -14.23 -6.69 9.33
N LYS A 73 -14.09 -5.39 9.06
CA LYS A 73 -15.09 -4.63 8.29
C LYS A 73 -14.88 -4.66 6.78
N VAL A 74 -13.65 -4.96 6.32
CA VAL A 74 -13.29 -4.90 4.90
C VAL A 74 -12.64 -6.20 4.44
N PHE A 75 -11.51 -6.58 5.03
CA PHE A 75 -10.69 -7.67 4.48
C PHE A 75 -11.41 -9.02 4.53
N GLU A 76 -11.93 -9.42 5.69
CA GLU A 76 -12.64 -10.70 5.84
C GLU A 76 -13.93 -10.74 5.01
N GLN A 77 -14.65 -9.63 4.93
CA GLN A 77 -15.86 -9.51 4.10
C GLN A 77 -15.52 -9.60 2.60
N ALA A 78 -14.43 -8.98 2.16
CA ALA A 78 -13.96 -9.01 0.78
C ALA A 78 -13.56 -10.41 0.31
N ILE A 79 -13.01 -11.24 1.19
CA ILE A 79 -12.45 -12.54 0.82
C ILE A 79 -13.37 -13.72 1.14
N ASN A 80 -14.34 -13.57 2.05
CA ASN A 80 -15.21 -14.66 2.49
C ASN A 80 -16.69 -14.46 2.12
N GLU A 81 -17.17 -13.24 1.91
CA GLU A 81 -18.62 -12.94 1.80
C GLU A 81 -19.04 -12.44 0.41
N ASP A 82 -18.14 -12.46 -0.60
CA ASP A 82 -18.30 -11.83 -1.93
C ASP A 82 -18.81 -10.37 -1.87
N LYS A 83 -18.64 -9.74 -0.71
CA LYS A 83 -18.94 -8.32 -0.54
C LYS A 83 -17.90 -7.52 -1.26
N SER A 84 -18.38 -6.49 -1.93
CA SER A 84 -17.53 -5.61 -2.70
C SER A 84 -17.72 -4.15 -2.36
N ILE A 85 -18.66 -3.76 -1.49
CA ILE A 85 -18.84 -2.37 -1.04
C ILE A 85 -18.79 -2.35 0.48
N PHE A 86 -18.01 -1.43 1.04
CA PHE A 86 -17.73 -1.34 2.47
C PHE A 86 -17.96 0.08 2.96
N SER A 87 -18.81 0.23 3.96
CA SER A 87 -18.95 1.48 4.67
C SER A 87 -17.77 1.68 5.61
N HIS A 88 -17.33 2.93 5.73
CA HIS A 88 -16.25 3.26 6.63
C HIS A 88 -16.43 4.66 7.23
N GLU A 89 -15.59 4.96 8.22
CA GLU A 89 -15.52 6.25 8.89
C GLU A 89 -14.04 6.68 8.94
N HIS A 90 -13.67 7.54 9.90
CA HIS A 90 -12.35 8.10 10.06
C HIS A 90 -11.22 7.06 10.17
N TRP A 91 -11.50 5.92 10.80
CA TRP A 91 -10.52 4.84 11.00
C TRP A 91 -9.94 4.29 9.69
N MET A 92 -10.67 4.36 8.58
CA MET A 92 -10.21 3.84 7.29
C MET A 92 -9.11 4.72 6.69
N LEU A 93 -9.24 6.04 6.84
CA LEU A 93 -8.20 6.95 6.41
C LEU A 93 -6.95 6.77 7.28
N LYS A 94 -7.11 6.61 8.60
CA LYS A 94 -6.01 6.27 9.51
C LYS A 94 -5.31 4.97 9.12
N PHE A 95 -6.07 3.92 8.84
CA PHE A 95 -5.53 2.66 8.33
C PHE A 95 -4.73 2.86 7.04
N ALA A 96 -5.31 3.51 6.02
CA ALA A 96 -4.65 3.70 4.73
C ALA A 96 -3.38 4.55 4.85
N VAL A 97 -3.43 5.65 5.63
CA VAL A 97 -2.25 6.48 5.91
C VAL A 97 -1.20 5.67 6.66
N SER A 98 -1.57 4.80 7.62
CA SER A 98 -0.59 3.97 8.34
C SER A 98 0.17 3.01 7.42
N ILE A 99 -0.48 2.51 6.37
CA ILE A 99 0.10 1.59 5.39
C ILE A 99 1.05 2.35 4.47
N SER A 100 0.58 3.45 3.88
CA SER A 100 1.37 4.29 2.99
C SER A 100 2.57 4.92 3.71
N TRP A 101 2.41 5.35 4.96
CA TRP A 101 3.52 5.89 5.76
C TRP A 101 4.56 4.81 6.10
N ARG A 102 4.14 3.61 6.52
CA ARG A 102 5.09 2.50 6.76
C ARG A 102 5.84 2.12 5.49
N ASN A 103 5.15 2.07 4.36
CA ASN A 103 5.74 1.81 3.05
C ASN A 103 6.78 2.89 2.70
N LEU A 104 6.41 4.17 2.78
CA LEU A 104 7.32 5.29 2.53
C LEU A 104 8.56 5.22 3.42
N VAL A 105 8.40 5.10 4.74
CA VAL A 105 9.52 5.05 5.68
C VAL A 105 10.40 3.82 5.46
N PHE A 106 9.83 2.69 5.04
CA PHE A 106 10.59 1.50 4.70
C PHE A 106 11.48 1.70 3.47
N HIS A 107 10.98 2.40 2.43
CA HIS A 107 11.74 2.64 1.20
C HIS A 107 12.67 3.85 1.28
N LEU A 108 12.35 4.87 2.07
CA LEU A 108 13.11 6.12 2.18
C LEU A 108 14.64 5.92 2.23
N PRO A 109 15.22 5.06 3.09
CA PRO A 109 16.67 4.88 3.15
C PRO A 109 17.32 4.31 1.87
N VAL A 110 16.55 3.62 1.04
CA VAL A 110 17.01 3.09 -0.25
C VAL A 110 16.94 4.17 -1.32
N ILE A 111 15.84 4.93 -1.33
CA ILE A 111 15.62 5.99 -2.32
C ILE A 111 16.61 7.13 -2.06
N ASP A 112 16.80 7.56 -0.80
CA ASP A 112 17.62 8.71 -0.36
C ASP A 112 19.04 8.76 -0.95
N LYS A 113 19.61 7.60 -1.30
CA LYS A 113 20.94 7.51 -1.94
C LYS A 113 21.00 8.10 -3.35
N ASN A 114 19.86 8.23 -4.04
CA ASN A 114 19.77 8.62 -5.45
C ASN A 114 18.59 9.57 -5.74
N ILE A 115 18.02 10.25 -4.74
CA ILE A 115 16.92 11.21 -4.95
C ILE A 115 17.48 12.55 -5.42
N PRO A 116 17.03 13.08 -6.58
CA PRO A 116 17.20 14.48 -6.92
C PRO A 116 16.58 15.39 -5.85
N ASP A 117 17.29 16.45 -5.44
CA ASP A 117 16.88 17.31 -4.31
C ASP A 117 15.48 17.90 -4.45
N ASP A 118 15.02 18.16 -5.67
CA ASP A 118 13.67 18.64 -5.99
C ASP A 118 12.57 17.61 -5.64
N LEU A 119 12.88 16.32 -5.66
CA LEU A 119 11.93 15.28 -5.26
C LEU A 119 11.97 15.00 -3.74
N ARG A 120 13.06 15.33 -3.06
CA ARG A 120 13.25 15.10 -1.61
C ARG A 120 12.16 15.79 -0.79
N GLU A 121 11.84 17.03 -1.14
CA GLU A 121 10.82 17.82 -0.46
C GLU A 121 9.44 17.14 -0.47
N TYR A 122 9.08 16.48 -1.58
CA TYR A 122 7.81 15.76 -1.66
C TYR A 122 7.75 14.56 -0.73
N TYR A 123 8.82 13.77 -0.65
CA TYR A 123 8.89 12.62 0.25
C TYR A 123 8.86 13.04 1.73
N GLU A 124 9.65 14.05 2.10
CA GLU A 124 9.67 14.58 3.47
C GLU A 124 8.34 15.23 3.85
N GLY A 125 7.72 15.97 2.91
CA GLY A 125 6.41 16.57 3.07
C GLY A 125 5.33 15.51 3.33
N ALA A 126 5.32 14.43 2.54
CA ALA A 126 4.38 13.33 2.71
C ALA A 126 4.59 12.58 4.04
N GLU A 127 5.86 12.26 4.39
CA GLU A 127 6.19 11.62 5.67
C GLU A 127 5.69 12.45 6.84
N LYS A 128 5.99 13.75 6.85
CA LYS A 128 5.63 14.67 7.92
C LYS A 128 4.12 14.82 8.04
N ALA A 129 3.42 15.03 6.93
CA ALA A 129 1.97 15.21 6.93
C ALA A 129 1.24 13.96 7.43
N TRP A 130 1.62 12.79 6.92
CA TRP A 130 1.05 11.52 7.35
C TRP A 130 1.37 11.20 8.81
N ARG A 131 2.61 11.41 9.26
CA ARG A 131 3.01 11.20 10.65
C ARG A 131 2.20 12.07 11.61
N LYS A 132 2.09 13.37 11.32
CA LYS A 132 1.27 14.30 12.12
C LYS A 132 -0.18 13.88 12.17
N TYR A 133 -0.74 13.47 11.03
CA TYR A 133 -2.12 12.97 10.99
C TYR A 133 -2.29 11.70 11.82
N LEU A 134 -1.35 10.75 11.75
CA LEU A 134 -1.39 9.51 12.53
C LEU A 134 -1.26 9.74 14.04
N LEU A 135 -0.55 10.80 14.46
CA LEU A 135 -0.40 11.21 15.86
C LEU A 135 -1.51 12.15 16.36
N ASP A 136 -2.54 12.39 15.54
CA ASP A 136 -3.64 13.31 15.86
C ASP A 136 -3.19 14.78 16.09
N GLU A 137 -2.00 15.14 15.61
CA GLU A 137 -1.51 16.54 15.58
C GLU A 137 -2.21 17.39 14.51
N THR A 138 -2.88 16.73 13.54
CA THR A 138 -3.69 17.38 12.51
C THR A 138 -4.87 16.51 12.09
N THR A 139 -5.94 17.14 11.64
CA THR A 139 -7.16 16.47 11.16
C THR A 139 -7.16 16.24 9.63
N SER A 140 -6.17 16.76 8.91
CA SER A 140 -6.11 16.71 7.44
C SER A 140 -4.76 16.22 6.93
N ILE A 141 -4.80 15.46 5.83
CA ILE A 141 -3.62 15.03 5.07
C ILE A 141 -3.33 15.92 3.85
N GLY A 142 -4.10 17.01 3.67
CA GLY A 142 -3.91 17.97 2.58
C GLY A 142 -3.90 17.30 1.20
N GLN A 143 -2.82 17.55 0.44
CA GLN A 143 -2.60 17.01 -0.91
C GLN A 143 -2.18 15.53 -0.93
N PHE A 144 -1.79 14.95 0.21
CA PHE A 144 -1.22 13.61 0.30
C PHE A 144 -2.30 12.52 0.40
N GLN A 145 -3.22 12.55 -0.57
CA GLN A 145 -4.45 11.76 -0.60
C GLN A 145 -4.20 10.25 -0.54
N GLN A 146 -5.16 9.51 0.00
CA GLN A 146 -5.17 8.05 0.00
C GLN A 146 -6.28 7.54 -0.92
N HIS A 147 -5.98 6.50 -1.68
CA HIS A 147 -6.90 5.86 -2.60
C HIS A 147 -7.03 4.37 -2.29
N PHE A 148 -8.28 3.90 -2.28
CA PHE A 148 -8.64 2.50 -2.18
C PHE A 148 -9.13 2.01 -3.55
N ILE A 149 -8.55 0.91 -4.01
CA ILE A 149 -8.96 0.24 -5.24
C ILE A 149 -9.22 -1.23 -4.91
N PHE A 150 -10.42 -1.69 -5.24
CA PHE A 150 -10.74 -3.10 -5.22
C PHE A 150 -10.43 -3.69 -6.59
N LEU A 151 -9.47 -4.60 -6.64
CA LEU A 151 -9.01 -5.27 -7.84
C LEU A 151 -9.90 -6.48 -8.13
N ASP A 152 -10.13 -6.74 -9.40
CA ASP A 152 -10.93 -7.86 -9.86
C ASP A 152 -10.31 -8.50 -11.11
N ILE A 153 -10.88 -9.63 -11.52
CA ILE A 153 -10.48 -10.34 -12.73
C ILE A 153 -10.84 -9.49 -13.95
N ILE A 154 -9.84 -9.26 -14.80
CA ILE A 154 -10.01 -8.62 -16.10
C ILE A 154 -10.69 -9.64 -17.03
N LYS A 155 -11.94 -9.34 -17.41
CA LYS A 155 -12.68 -10.09 -18.44
C LYS A 155 -12.29 -9.67 -19.85
N ASN A 156 -12.18 -8.36 -20.07
CA ASN A 156 -11.82 -7.75 -21.34
C ASN A 156 -10.89 -6.55 -21.09
N SER A 157 -9.98 -6.28 -22.03
CA SER A 157 -9.10 -5.11 -21.98
C SER A 157 -8.85 -4.55 -23.36
N THR A 158 -8.75 -3.22 -23.45
CA THR A 158 -8.28 -2.51 -24.65
C THR A 158 -6.76 -2.27 -24.62
N ILE A 159 -6.06 -2.71 -23.56
CA ILE A 159 -4.61 -2.54 -23.42
C ILE A 159 -3.90 -3.68 -24.14
N SER A 160 -3.11 -3.35 -25.17
CA SER A 160 -2.26 -4.30 -25.88
C SER A 160 -1.07 -4.78 -25.03
N GLY A 161 -0.67 -6.04 -25.20
CA GLY A 161 0.51 -6.59 -24.54
C GLY A 161 0.36 -6.80 -23.02
N MET A 162 -0.86 -7.05 -22.54
CA MET A 162 -1.10 -7.44 -21.14
C MET A 162 -0.53 -8.84 -20.86
N PRO A 163 0.12 -9.09 -19.70
CA PRO A 163 0.62 -10.42 -19.34
C PRO A 163 -0.50 -11.43 -19.21
N SER A 164 -0.26 -12.66 -19.68
CA SER A 164 -1.23 -13.77 -19.63
C SER A 164 -1.66 -14.16 -18.21
N ASN A 165 -0.87 -13.83 -17.19
CA ASN A 165 -1.11 -14.10 -15.77
C ASN A 165 -1.42 -12.84 -14.95
N MET A 166 -1.80 -11.73 -15.60
CA MET A 166 -2.25 -10.51 -14.92
C MET A 166 -3.38 -10.79 -13.93
N ASN A 167 -4.35 -11.63 -14.31
CA ASN A 167 -5.47 -12.00 -13.42
C ASN A 167 -4.99 -12.70 -12.14
N ARG A 168 -3.96 -13.55 -12.24
CA ARG A 168 -3.34 -14.19 -11.05
C ARG A 168 -2.66 -13.17 -10.14
N TYR A 169 -1.96 -12.21 -10.73
CA TYR A 169 -1.35 -11.13 -9.99
C TYR A 169 -2.42 -10.31 -9.27
N LEU A 170 -3.46 -9.84 -9.97
CA LEU A 170 -4.56 -9.06 -9.39
C LEU A 170 -5.26 -9.80 -8.25
N SER A 171 -5.56 -11.08 -8.42
CA SER A 171 -6.39 -11.84 -7.48
C SER A 171 -5.66 -12.28 -6.21
N SER A 172 -4.35 -12.52 -6.25
CA SER A 172 -3.74 -13.39 -5.23
C SER A 172 -2.30 -13.06 -4.83
N SER A 173 -1.72 -11.92 -5.24
CA SER A 173 -0.39 -11.50 -4.78
C SER A 173 -0.40 -10.46 -3.65
N LEU A 174 0.70 -10.39 -2.92
CA LEU A 174 1.07 -9.23 -2.10
C LEU A 174 2.15 -8.46 -2.83
N ASP A 175 2.10 -7.14 -2.74
CA ASP A 175 3.12 -6.28 -3.34
C ASP A 175 3.19 -4.95 -2.60
N ILE A 176 4.37 -4.36 -2.47
CA ILE A 176 4.56 -3.03 -1.94
C ILE A 176 5.67 -2.33 -2.71
N GLY A 177 5.50 -1.04 -2.92
CA GLY A 177 6.62 -0.21 -3.34
C GLY A 177 6.22 1.21 -3.62
N MET A 178 7.07 1.83 -4.43
CA MET A 178 6.91 3.19 -4.93
C MET A 178 6.56 3.13 -6.41
N MET A 179 5.78 4.10 -6.88
CA MET A 179 5.42 4.24 -8.28
C MET A 179 5.47 5.69 -8.73
N GLY A 180 5.65 5.84 -10.04
CA GLY A 180 5.59 7.12 -10.73
C GLY A 180 6.94 7.82 -10.91
N TYR A 181 6.93 8.81 -11.80
CA TYR A 181 8.03 9.71 -12.14
C TYR A 181 7.40 10.99 -12.73
N ASP A 182 8.03 12.15 -12.52
CA ASP A 182 7.62 13.46 -13.03
C ASP A 182 6.23 13.94 -12.55
N VAL A 183 5.13 13.45 -13.15
CA VAL A 183 3.77 13.98 -12.92
C VAL A 183 3.04 13.41 -11.70
N LEU A 184 3.55 12.31 -11.15
CA LEU A 184 2.96 11.57 -10.01
C LEU A 184 4.07 10.81 -9.28
N LEU A 185 4.09 10.92 -7.95
CA LEU A 185 4.82 10.04 -7.05
C LEU A 185 3.86 9.48 -6.01
N ALA A 186 3.90 8.18 -5.79
CA ALA A 186 3.04 7.53 -4.80
C ALA A 186 3.67 6.27 -4.21
N THR A 187 3.21 5.93 -3.01
CA THR A 187 3.35 4.57 -2.47
C THR A 187 2.21 3.71 -2.99
N TYR A 188 2.43 2.40 -3.14
CA TYR A 188 1.37 1.44 -3.37
C TYR A 188 1.56 0.20 -2.50
N THR A 189 0.46 -0.29 -1.94
CA THR A 189 0.43 -1.51 -1.13
C THR A 189 -0.73 -2.38 -1.57
N LYS A 190 -0.39 -3.53 -2.14
CA LYS A 190 -1.31 -4.56 -2.60
C LYS A 190 -1.43 -5.65 -1.55
N MET A 191 -2.67 -5.87 -1.13
CA MET A 191 -3.09 -6.84 -0.13
C MET A 191 -4.13 -7.76 -0.78
N ILE A 192 -3.69 -8.76 -1.54
CA ILE A 192 -4.56 -9.63 -2.34
C ILE A 192 -5.32 -8.77 -3.36
N ASN A 193 -6.64 -8.71 -3.30
CA ASN A 193 -7.49 -7.95 -4.22
C ASN A 193 -7.73 -6.50 -3.76
N ILE A 194 -7.01 -6.02 -2.74
CA ILE A 194 -7.11 -4.64 -2.27
C ILE A 194 -5.81 -3.91 -2.56
N LEU A 195 -5.91 -2.73 -3.16
CA LEU A 195 -4.78 -1.84 -3.42
C LEU A 195 -5.00 -0.50 -2.72
N ILE A 196 -4.04 -0.13 -1.87
CA ILE A 196 -3.94 1.20 -1.27
C ILE A 196 -2.86 1.97 -2.00
N ILE A 197 -3.17 3.18 -2.45
CA ILE A 197 -2.22 4.12 -3.05
C ILE A 197 -2.18 5.39 -2.19
N GLY A 198 -0.99 5.75 -1.70
CA GLY A 198 -0.76 6.99 -0.97
C GLY A 198 0.00 7.99 -1.84
N ILE A 199 -0.63 9.12 -2.17
CA ILE A 199 -0.07 10.16 -3.03
C ILE A 199 1.00 10.95 -2.27
N ILE A 200 2.20 11.01 -2.84
CA ILE A 200 3.34 11.80 -2.34
C ILE A 200 3.40 13.13 -3.10
N TYR A 201 3.26 13.05 -4.42
CA TYR A 201 3.18 14.21 -5.30
C TYR A 201 2.24 13.92 -6.45
N SER A 202 1.48 14.91 -6.91
CA SER A 202 0.73 14.83 -8.16
C SER A 202 0.52 16.22 -8.72
N LYS A 203 0.81 16.40 -10.02
CA LYS A 203 0.51 17.63 -10.74
C LYS A 203 -1.00 17.90 -10.85
N ASN A 204 -1.83 16.85 -10.77
CA ASN A 204 -3.29 16.96 -10.79
C ASN A 204 -3.93 15.83 -9.97
N LEU A 205 -4.55 16.18 -8.85
CA LEU A 205 -5.20 15.21 -7.95
C LEU A 205 -6.54 14.69 -8.49
N ASN A 206 -7.18 15.41 -9.43
CA ASN A 206 -8.49 15.07 -9.99
C ASN A 206 -8.43 13.96 -11.06
N GLN A 207 -7.23 13.44 -11.36
CA GLN A 207 -7.04 12.32 -12.28
C GLN A 207 -7.61 11.01 -11.72
N PHE A 208 -7.69 10.88 -10.38
CA PHE A 208 -8.34 9.77 -9.71
C PHE A 208 -9.82 10.10 -9.48
N LYS A 209 -10.73 9.22 -9.93
CA LYS A 209 -12.17 9.35 -9.66
C LYS A 209 -12.72 8.13 -8.96
N GLY A 210 -13.50 8.36 -7.91
CA GLY A 210 -14.18 7.33 -7.12
C GLY A 210 -13.29 6.66 -6.07
N THR A 211 -11.97 6.65 -6.19
CA THR A 211 -11.06 5.84 -5.34
C THR A 211 -10.65 6.51 -4.03
N ARG A 212 -10.86 7.82 -3.87
CA ARG A 212 -10.38 8.58 -2.71
C ARG A 212 -11.05 8.12 -1.42
N ILE A 213 -10.24 7.94 -0.37
CA ILE A 213 -10.71 7.64 0.99
C ILE A 213 -10.94 8.96 1.73
N SER A 214 -12.17 9.17 2.23
CA SER A 214 -12.53 10.33 3.04
C SER A 214 -12.34 10.08 4.53
N SER A 215 -12.17 11.13 5.33
CA SER A 215 -12.18 11.05 6.80
C SER A 215 -13.59 10.88 7.39
N GLY A 216 -14.64 11.29 6.66
CA GLY A 216 -16.04 11.14 7.06
C GLY A 216 -16.63 9.78 6.68
N LYS A 217 -17.88 9.55 7.12
CA LYS A 217 -18.67 8.36 6.78
C LYS A 217 -18.86 8.27 5.26
N SER A 218 -18.43 7.16 4.65
CA SER A 218 -18.44 6.98 3.20
C SER A 218 -18.33 5.51 2.81
N PHE A 219 -18.22 5.23 1.51
CA PHE A 219 -18.13 3.89 0.94
C PHE A 219 -16.94 3.73 -0.02
N VAL A 220 -16.22 2.62 0.15
CA VAL A 220 -15.19 2.11 -0.78
C VAL A 220 -15.62 0.76 -1.34
N GLY A 221 -15.08 0.29 -2.48
CA GLY A 221 -15.51 -1.01 -2.99
C GLY A 221 -15.29 -1.34 -4.47
N ARG A 222 -16.15 -2.14 -5.09
CA ARG A 222 -16.31 -2.23 -6.55
C ARG A 222 -17.32 -1.15 -6.96
N LYS A 223 -16.84 -0.17 -7.73
CA LYS A 223 -17.65 0.82 -8.45
C LYS A 223 -16.86 1.25 -9.68
N ASN A 224 -17.45 2.10 -10.51
CA ASN A 224 -16.73 2.68 -11.63
C ASN A 224 -15.68 3.67 -11.09
N TYR A 225 -14.41 3.39 -11.42
CA TYR A 225 -13.26 4.19 -11.02
C TYR A 225 -12.50 4.70 -12.24
N VAL A 226 -11.86 5.86 -12.09
CA VAL A 226 -10.85 6.33 -13.05
C VAL A 226 -9.51 6.37 -12.32
N ILE A 227 -8.51 5.75 -12.93
CA ILE A 227 -7.13 5.70 -12.43
C ILE A 227 -6.23 6.22 -13.57
N PRO A 228 -5.20 7.03 -13.28
CA PRO A 228 -4.29 7.52 -14.31
C PRO A 228 -3.60 6.38 -15.08
N LYS A 229 -3.44 6.53 -16.40
CA LYS A 229 -2.76 5.54 -17.24
C LYS A 229 -1.31 5.26 -16.78
N SER A 230 -0.63 6.28 -16.26
CA SER A 230 0.72 6.16 -15.69
C SER A 230 0.77 5.20 -14.49
N VAL A 231 -0.24 5.25 -13.61
CA VAL A 231 -0.39 4.33 -12.47
C VAL A 231 -0.61 2.91 -12.97
N VAL A 232 -1.56 2.72 -13.90
CA VAL A 232 -1.86 1.40 -14.47
C VAL A 232 -0.62 0.81 -15.13
N TRP A 233 0.11 1.60 -15.93
CA TRP A 233 1.32 1.11 -16.59
C TRP A 233 2.44 0.78 -15.62
N SER A 234 2.72 1.66 -14.65
CA SER A 234 3.74 1.41 -13.61
C SER A 234 3.40 0.14 -12.82
N TYR A 235 2.14 -0.01 -12.44
CA TYR A 235 1.65 -1.18 -11.72
C TYR A 235 1.67 -2.46 -12.56
N CYS A 236 1.30 -2.39 -13.84
CA CYS A 236 1.35 -3.53 -14.76
C CYS A 236 2.79 -3.92 -15.13
N LYS A 237 3.74 -2.97 -15.16
CA LYS A 237 5.17 -3.26 -15.34
C LYS A 237 5.72 -4.04 -14.13
N ASN A 238 5.41 -3.60 -12.92
CA ASN A 238 5.76 -4.36 -11.71
C ASN A 238 5.04 -5.74 -11.70
N GLY A 239 3.79 -5.80 -12.16
CA GLY A 239 3.10 -7.07 -12.38
C GLY A 239 3.81 -7.97 -13.41
N LYS A 240 4.37 -7.40 -14.49
CA LYS A 240 5.12 -8.10 -15.55
C LYS A 240 6.37 -8.79 -15.03
N GLU A 241 7.17 -8.13 -14.19
CA GLU A 241 8.42 -8.74 -13.76
C GLU A 241 8.14 -9.83 -12.69
N ILE A 242 7.08 -9.69 -11.86
CA ILE A 242 6.58 -10.77 -10.96
C ILE A 242 6.18 -12.00 -11.75
N THR A 243 5.59 -11.77 -12.92
CA THR A 243 4.99 -12.79 -13.76
C THR A 243 5.96 -13.46 -14.73
N ASN A 244 7.06 -12.79 -15.08
CA ASN A 244 8.10 -13.25 -16.01
C ASN A 244 9.36 -13.81 -15.32
N SER A 245 9.48 -13.74 -13.98
CA SER A 245 10.52 -14.48 -13.26
C SER A 245 10.38 -15.99 -13.51
N LYS A 246 11.26 -16.52 -14.38
CA LYS A 246 11.19 -17.87 -14.98
C LYS A 246 11.14 -18.99 -13.93
N ARG A 247 10.44 -20.06 -14.29
CA ARG A 247 10.64 -21.42 -13.76
C ARG A 247 12.12 -21.79 -13.93
N TYR A 248 12.90 -21.71 -12.87
CA TYR A 248 14.01 -22.64 -12.70
C TYR A 248 13.44 -23.77 -11.85
N SER A 249 12.96 -24.79 -12.54
CA SER A 249 12.82 -26.14 -12.01
C SER A 249 14.19 -26.57 -11.47
N VAL A 250 14.20 -27.00 -10.21
CA VAL A 250 15.11 -28.07 -9.78
C VAL A 250 14.38 -29.37 -10.07
#